data_AF-A0A957P9X8-F1
#
_entry.id   AF-A0A957P9X8-F1
#
_cell.length_a   1.000
_cell.length_b   1.000
_cell.length_c   1.000
_cell.angle_alpha   90.00
_cell.angle_beta   90.00
_cell.angle_gamma   90.00
#
_symmetry.space_group_name_H-M   'P 1'
#
loop_
_entity.id
_entity.type
_entity.pdbx_description
1 polymer ?
#
loop_
_entity_poly.entity_id
_entity_poly.type
_entity_poly.pdbx_seq_one_letter_code
_entity_poly.pdbx_strand_id
1 'polypeptide(L)'
;EWLTLPQMFAHTATALNKALLLSQNLAVDAARMRQNVAASNGLMLAEAVSFALAAHMARSAAKALVTQAVQTALAEDRHLVDVVQGMTEAPVDWETLRDERNYLGAAQQFIDRVLAEANASQDRRVV
;
A
#
# COMPACT_ATOMS: atom_id res chain seq x y z
N GLU A 1 -30.38 -21.79 -23.33
CA GLU A 1 -30.58 -21.40 -21.91
C GLU A 1 -30.55 -22.59 -20.95
N TRP A 2 -31.39 -23.62 -21.14
CA TRP A 2 -31.50 -24.77 -20.23
C TRP A 2 -30.22 -25.60 -20.02
N LEU A 3 -29.31 -25.64 -21.00
CA LEU A 3 -28.01 -26.31 -20.86
C LEU A 3 -26.95 -25.42 -20.20
N THR A 4 -27.11 -24.09 -20.28
CA THR A 4 -26.11 -23.11 -19.84
C THR A 4 -26.32 -22.72 -18.39
N LEU A 5 -27.57 -22.53 -17.97
CA LEU A 5 -27.91 -22.11 -16.61
C LEU A 5 -27.40 -23.09 -15.53
N PRO A 6 -27.56 -24.42 -15.66
CA PRO A 6 -27.02 -25.37 -14.68
C PRO A 6 -25.49 -25.31 -14.57
N GLN A 7 -24.81 -25.15 -15.71
CA GLN A 7 -23.34 -25.04 -15.74
C GLN A 7 -22.86 -23.75 -15.06
N MET A 8 -23.56 -22.62 -15.28
CA MET A 8 -23.27 -21.37 -14.58
C MET A 8 -23.36 -21.55 -13.06
N PHE A 9 -24.44 -22.13 -12.55
CA PHE A 9 -24.58 -22.40 -11.12
C PHE A 9 -23.50 -23.35 -10.59
N ALA A 10 -23.18 -24.42 -11.32
CA ALA A 10 -22.14 -25.36 -10.92
C ALA A 10 -20.76 -24.68 -10.82
N HIS A 11 -20.40 -23.85 -11.79
CA HIS A 11 -19.15 -23.09 -11.77
C HIS A 11 -19.10 -22.06 -10.65
N THR A 12 -20.18 -21.29 -10.44
CA THR A 12 -20.27 -20.31 -9.35
C THR A 12 -20.18 -20.99 -7.99
N ALA A 13 -20.91 -22.08 -7.76
CA ALA A 13 -20.87 -22.82 -6.50
C ALA A 13 -19.46 -23.35 -6.22
N THR A 14 -18.80 -23.88 -7.25
CA THR A 14 -17.41 -24.38 -7.14
C THR A 14 -16.44 -23.25 -6.82
N ALA A 15 -16.55 -22.11 -7.51
CA ALA A 15 -15.71 -20.94 -7.26
C ALA A 15 -15.90 -20.39 -5.84
N LEU A 16 -17.15 -20.30 -5.37
CA LEU A 16 -17.48 -19.83 -4.03
C LEU A 16 -16.91 -20.76 -2.95
N ASN A 17 -17.03 -22.09 -3.13
CA ASN A 17 -16.47 -23.06 -2.20
C ASN A 17 -14.94 -22.92 -2.11
N LYS A 18 -14.26 -22.80 -3.26
CA LYS A 18 -12.80 -22.56 -3.30
C LYS A 18 -12.42 -21.23 -2.65
N ALA A 19 -13.17 -20.15 -2.92
CA ALA A 19 -12.91 -18.85 -2.33
C ALA A 19 -13.08 -18.88 -0.80
N LEU A 20 -14.08 -19.59 -0.28
CA LEU A 20 -14.28 -19.78 1.16
C LEU A 20 -13.09 -20.52 1.78
N LEU A 21 -12.68 -21.63 1.16
CA LEU A 21 -11.52 -22.41 1.62
C LEU A 21 -10.26 -21.55 1.66
N LEU A 22 -9.96 -20.81 0.59
CA LEU A 22 -8.80 -19.94 0.53
C LEU A 22 -8.88 -18.83 1.58
N SER A 23 -10.03 -18.16 1.73
CA SER A 23 -10.20 -17.05 2.66
C SER A 23 -10.04 -17.48 4.13
N GLN A 24 -10.41 -18.72 4.47
CA GLN A 24 -10.27 -19.26 5.83
C GLN A 24 -8.87 -19.78 6.15
N ASN A 25 -8.08 -20.15 5.12
CA ASN A 25 -6.80 -20.85 5.28
C ASN A 25 -5.60 -20.07 4.73
N LEU A 26 -5.80 -18.85 4.24
CA LEU A 26 -4.73 -18.01 3.74
C LEU A 26 -3.73 -17.68 4.86
N ALA A 27 -2.49 -18.13 4.70
CA ALA A 27 -1.40 -17.80 5.62
C ALA A 27 -0.64 -16.56 5.11
N VAL A 28 -0.59 -15.51 5.94
CA VAL A 28 0.13 -14.27 5.61
C VAL A 28 1.54 -14.31 6.19
N ASP A 29 2.55 -14.21 5.33
CA ASP A 29 3.94 -14.01 5.75
C ASP A 29 4.27 -12.52 5.78
N ALA A 30 4.00 -11.89 6.93
CA ALA A 30 4.25 -10.46 7.13
C ALA A 30 5.75 -10.11 7.08
N ALA A 31 6.64 -11.05 7.39
CA ALA A 31 8.09 -10.82 7.33
C ALA A 31 8.56 -10.74 5.88
N ARG A 32 8.10 -11.67 5.03
CA ARG A 32 8.36 -11.61 3.59
C ARG A 32 7.77 -10.37 2.95
N MET A 33 6.56 -9.96 3.34
CA MET A 33 5.96 -8.71 2.85
C MET A 33 6.88 -7.51 3.15
N ARG A 34 7.35 -7.37 4.39
CA ARG A 34 8.29 -6.29 4.75
C ARG A 34 9.59 -6.34 3.95
N GLN A 35 10.16 -7.53 3.74
CA GLN A 35 11.36 -7.68 2.91
C GLN A 35 11.14 -7.23 1.47
N ASN A 36 9.97 -7.54 0.90
CA ASN A 36 9.64 -7.14 -0.47
C ASN A 36 9.49 -5.62 -0.61
N VAL A 37 8.93 -4.93 0.40
CA VAL A 37 8.85 -3.45 0.39
C VAL A 37 10.24 -2.84 0.58
N ALA A 38 11.01 -3.34 1.55
CA ALA A 38 12.39 -2.90 1.80
C ALA A 38 13.32 -3.11 0.58
N ALA A 39 13.06 -4.12 -0.26
CA ALA A 39 13.81 -4.35 -1.51
C ALA A 39 13.68 -3.19 -2.52
N SER A 40 12.73 -2.26 -2.33
CA SER A 40 12.64 -1.03 -3.13
C SER A 40 13.68 0.03 -2.74
N ASN A 41 14.49 -0.18 -1.69
CA ASN A 41 15.44 0.81 -1.16
C ASN A 41 14.79 2.19 -0.92
N GLY A 42 13.56 2.18 -0.41
CA GLY A 42 12.80 3.40 -0.08
C GLY A 42 12.19 4.13 -1.29
N LEU A 43 12.30 3.58 -2.51
CA LEU A 43 11.72 4.20 -3.71
C LEU A 43 10.19 4.31 -3.64
N MET A 44 9.52 3.41 -2.92
CA MET A 44 8.08 3.47 -2.68
C MET A 44 7.66 4.69 -1.84
N LEU A 45 8.62 5.35 -1.17
CA LEU A 45 8.38 6.55 -0.34
C LEU A 45 8.55 7.86 -1.12
N ALA A 46 8.90 7.82 -2.42
CA ALA A 46 9.21 9.03 -3.19
C ALA A 46 8.10 10.09 -3.16
N GLU A 47 6.83 9.66 -3.22
CA GLU A 47 5.70 10.57 -3.11
C GLU A 47 5.61 11.20 -1.71
N ALA A 48 5.73 10.38 -0.66
CA ALA A 48 5.70 10.83 0.73
C ALA A 48 6.79 11.87 1.02
N VAL A 49 8.01 11.58 0.57
CA VAL A 49 9.16 12.49 0.69
C VAL A 49 8.92 13.79 -0.08
N SER A 50 8.35 13.71 -1.29
CA SER A 50 8.01 14.91 -2.08
C SER A 50 6.98 15.80 -1.36
N PHE A 51 5.99 15.20 -0.70
CA PHE A 51 4.99 15.94 0.07
C PHE A 51 5.58 16.57 1.33
N ALA A 52 6.41 15.84 2.07
CA ALA A 52 7.09 16.37 3.24
C ALA A 52 7.98 17.57 2.89
N LEU A 53 8.74 17.48 1.80
CA LEU A 53 9.55 18.60 1.31
C LEU A 53 8.70 19.78 0.85
N ALA A 54 7.55 19.55 0.23
CA ALA A 54 6.66 20.61 -0.21
C ALA A 54 6.08 21.46 0.94
N ALA A 55 6.20 21.03 2.20
CA ALA A 55 5.90 21.86 3.37
C ALA A 55 6.97 22.95 3.63
N HIS A 56 8.17 22.78 3.06
CA HIS A 56 9.33 23.67 3.29
C HIS A 56 9.83 24.35 2.01
N MET A 57 9.36 23.93 0.83
CA MET A 57 9.74 24.51 -0.46
C MET A 57 8.61 24.43 -1.48
N ALA A 58 8.78 25.08 -2.63
CA ALA A 58 7.80 24.99 -3.72
C ALA A 58 7.59 23.53 -4.17
N ARG A 59 6.33 23.12 -4.34
CA ARG A 59 5.98 21.74 -4.73
C ARG A 59 6.68 21.25 -5.99
N SER A 60 6.88 22.13 -6.98
CA SER A 60 7.63 21.82 -8.20
C SER A 60 9.11 21.52 -7.91
N ALA A 61 9.73 22.29 -7.01
CA ALA A 61 11.11 22.08 -6.58
C ALA A 61 11.26 20.79 -5.77
N ALA A 62 10.35 20.51 -4.84
CA ALA A 62 10.33 19.27 -4.06
C ALA A 62 10.25 18.03 -4.98
N LYS A 63 9.32 18.04 -5.94
CA LYS A 63 9.18 16.96 -6.93
C LYS A 63 10.44 16.80 -7.78
N ALA A 64 11.01 17.89 -8.29
CA ALA A 64 12.21 17.85 -9.11
C ALA A 64 13.41 17.27 -8.33
N LEU A 65 13.58 17.70 -7.07
CA LEU A 65 14.63 17.21 -6.17
C LEU A 65 14.48 15.70 -5.93
N VAL A 66 13.28 15.22 -5.60
CA VAL A 66 13.05 13.79 -5.38
C VAL A 66 13.23 12.99 -6.68
N THR A 67 12.81 13.51 -7.83
CA THR A 67 13.09 12.87 -9.13
C THR A 67 14.59 12.71 -9.36
N GLN A 68 15.40 13.72 -9.07
CA GLN A 68 16.85 13.62 -9.17
C GLN A 68 17.42 12.61 -8.17
N ALA A 69 16.96 12.66 -6.92
CA ALA A 69 17.40 11.73 -5.88
C ALA A 69 17.06 10.27 -6.20
N VAL A 70 15.92 9.99 -6.84
CA VAL A 70 15.55 8.65 -7.32
C VAL A 70 16.57 8.14 -8.36
N GLN A 71 17.00 9.00 -9.30
CA GLN A 71 18.01 8.60 -10.28
C GLN A 71 19.35 8.27 -9.61
N THR A 72 19.77 9.10 -8.64
CA THR A 72 20.98 8.86 -7.86
C THR A 72 20.88 7.60 -7.00
N ALA A 73 19.76 7.39 -6.32
CA ALA A 73 19.50 6.21 -5.50
C ALA A 73 19.59 4.91 -6.32
N LEU A 74 19.05 4.91 -7.54
CA LEU A 74 19.15 3.78 -8.47
C LEU A 74 20.57 3.57 -8.99
N ALA A 75 21.29 4.65 -9.32
CA ALA A 75 22.65 4.55 -9.85
C ALA A 75 23.68 4.10 -8.80
N GLU A 76 23.48 4.50 -7.55
CA GLU A 76 24.41 4.22 -6.43
C GLU A 76 23.98 3.03 -5.56
N ASP A 77 22.82 2.42 -5.86
CA ASP A 77 22.17 1.39 -5.01
C ASP A 77 22.05 1.82 -3.54
N ARG A 78 21.49 3.01 -3.33
CA ARG A 78 21.34 3.64 -2.02
C ARG A 78 19.89 3.87 -1.67
N HIS A 79 19.60 3.94 -0.38
CA HIS A 79 18.27 4.24 0.11
C HIS A 79 17.84 5.68 -0.24
N LEU A 80 16.65 5.85 -0.80
CA LEU A 80 16.16 7.15 -1.29
C LEU A 80 16.23 8.26 -0.23
N VAL A 81 15.78 7.97 1.00
CA VAL A 81 15.77 8.94 2.11
C VAL A 81 17.17 9.48 2.42
N ASP A 82 18.19 8.61 2.39
CA ASP A 82 19.57 9.03 2.68
C ASP A 82 20.12 9.94 1.58
N VAL A 83 19.76 9.67 0.32
CA VAL A 83 20.14 10.52 -0.83
C VAL A 83 19.46 11.88 -0.73
N VAL A 84 18.15 11.91 -0.50
CA VAL A 84 17.39 13.17 -0.39
C VAL A 84 17.89 14.02 0.79
N GLN A 85 18.14 13.40 1.95
CA GLN A 85 18.67 14.10 3.13
C GLN A 85 20.01 14.77 2.85
N GLY A 86 20.85 14.21 2.00
CA GLY A 86 22.11 14.83 1.57
C GLY A 86 21.97 15.96 0.55
N MET A 87 20.79 16.13 -0.07
CA MET A 87 20.53 17.11 -1.12
C MET A 87 19.75 18.34 -0.64
N THR A 88 19.32 18.38 0.62
CA THR A 88 18.49 19.46 1.16
C THR A 88 18.74 19.70 2.65
N GLU A 89 18.57 20.95 3.07
CA GLU A 89 18.62 21.36 4.49
C GLU A 89 17.22 21.50 5.11
N ALA A 90 16.16 21.05 4.40
CA ALA A 90 14.80 21.15 4.89
C ALA A 90 14.63 20.38 6.23
N PRO A 91 13.99 20.98 7.25
CA PRO A 91 13.84 20.38 8.56
C PRO A 91 12.71 19.35 8.56
N VAL A 92 12.97 18.20 7.93
CA VAL A 92 12.04 17.08 7.81
C VAL A 92 12.40 16.00 8.81
N ASP A 93 11.38 15.34 9.39
CA ASP A 93 11.57 14.16 10.21
C ASP A 93 11.85 12.93 9.33
N TRP A 94 13.15 12.70 9.08
CA TRP A 94 13.62 11.61 8.23
C TRP A 94 13.39 10.22 8.84
N GLU A 95 13.40 10.09 10.17
CA GLU A 95 13.18 8.81 10.85
C GLU A 95 11.74 8.34 10.65
N THR A 96 10.79 9.25 10.86
CA THR A 96 9.36 8.97 10.61
C THR A 96 9.08 8.69 9.13
N LEU A 97 9.74 9.40 8.20
CA LEU A 97 9.56 9.16 6.76
C LEU A 97 10.16 7.85 6.28
N ARG A 98 11.21 7.34 6.95
CA ARG A 98 11.85 6.07 6.58
C ARG A 98 10.98 4.87 6.91
N ASP A 99 10.03 5.02 7.84
CA ASP A 99 9.09 3.97 8.20
C ASP A 99 7.90 3.93 7.22
N GLU A 100 7.91 2.92 6.35
CA GLU A 100 6.89 2.66 5.34
C GLU A 100 5.48 2.48 5.92
N ARG A 101 5.37 2.11 7.21
CA ARG A 101 4.08 1.97 7.90
C ARG A 101 3.38 3.30 8.10
N ASN A 102 4.11 4.41 8.04
CA ASN A 102 3.54 5.75 8.19
C ASN A 102 2.89 6.26 6.90
N TYR A 103 2.98 5.51 5.80
CA TYR A 103 2.44 5.90 4.50
C TYR A 103 1.42 4.89 3.93
N LEU A 104 0.40 4.55 4.74
CA LEU A 104 -0.69 3.64 4.34
C LEU A 104 -1.93 4.36 3.78
N GLY A 105 -1.93 5.70 3.79
CA GLY A 105 -3.04 6.51 3.29
C GLY A 105 -4.38 6.15 3.94
N ALA A 106 -5.41 5.94 3.12
CA ALA A 106 -6.77 5.64 3.57
C ALA A 106 -7.05 4.14 3.79
N ALA A 107 -6.02 3.28 3.84
CA ALA A 107 -6.21 1.83 3.93
C ALA A 107 -7.12 1.42 5.09
N GLN A 108 -6.87 1.92 6.30
CA GLN A 108 -7.68 1.59 7.48
C GLN A 108 -9.12 2.09 7.34
N GLN A 109 -9.32 3.28 6.78
CA GLN A 109 -10.66 3.84 6.56
C GLN A 109 -11.49 2.96 5.61
N PHE A 110 -10.87 2.38 4.58
CA PHE A 110 -11.54 1.45 3.68
C PHE A 110 -11.88 0.12 4.37
N ILE A 111 -10.97 -0.41 5.20
CA ILE A 111 -11.21 -1.61 6.00
C ILE A 111 -12.40 -1.39 6.94
N ASP A 112 -12.36 -0.31 7.71
CA ASP A 112 -13.40 0.02 8.71
C ASP A 112 -14.78 0.16 8.05
N ARG A 113 -14.85 0.81 6.89
CA ARG A 113 -16.11 0.99 6.16
C ARG A 113 -16.72 -0.35 5.73
N VAL A 114 -15.90 -1.28 5.24
CA VAL A 114 -16.38 -2.61 4.80
C VAL A 114 -16.82 -3.45 6.00
N LEU A 115 -16.08 -3.42 7.10
CA LEU A 115 -16.44 -4.13 8.32
C LEU A 115 -17.74 -3.60 8.94
N ALA A 116 -17.93 -2.28 8.97
CA ALA A 116 -19.16 -1.67 9.46
C ALA A 116 -20.39 -2.12 8.66
N GLU A 117 -20.32 -2.10 7.32
CA GLU A 117 -21.42 -2.53 6.47
C GLU A 117 -21.72 -4.05 6.58
N ALA A 118 -20.66 -4.86 6.70
CA ALA A 118 -20.80 -6.31 6.88
C ALA A 118 -21.53 -6.65 8.18
N ASN A 119 -21.15 -5.99 9.29
CA ASN A 119 -21.78 -6.19 10.59
C ASN A 119 -23.26 -5.74 10.56
N ALA A 120 -23.55 -4.56 10.02
CA ALA A 120 -24.92 -4.06 9.90
C ALA A 120 -25.83 -4.98 9.06
N SER A 121 -25.27 -5.64 8.03
CA SER A 121 -25.99 -6.59 7.20
C SER A 121 -26.21 -7.95 7.88
N GLN A 122 -25.34 -8.36 8.79
CA GLN A 122 -25.55 -9.55 9.61
C GLN A 122 -26.68 -9.35 10.62
N ASP A 123 -26.73 -8.19 11.29
CA ASP A 123 -27.78 -7.87 12.25
C ASP A 123 -29.18 -7.84 11.62
N ARG A 124 -29.30 -7.30 10.39
CA ARG A 124 -30.55 -7.30 9.62
C ARG A 124 -31.04 -8.68 9.19
N ARG A 125 -30.19 -9.71 9.19
CA ARG A 125 -30.54 -11.08 8.79
C ARG A 125 -31.05 -11.94 9.96
N VAL A 126 -30.84 -11.49 11.20
CA VAL A 126 -31.21 -12.22 12.42
C VAL A 126 -32.54 -11.72 13.01
N VAL A 127 -33.06 -10.59 12.51
CA VAL A 127 -34.40 -10.04 12.79
C VAL A 127 -35.39 -10.49 11.72
#